data_AF-H2BXM9-F1
#
_entry.id   AF-H2BXM9-F1
#
_cell.length_a   1.000
_cell.length_b   1.000
_cell.length_c   1.000
_cell.angle_alpha   90.00
_cell.angle_beta   90.00
_cell.angle_gamma   90.00
#
_symmetry.space_group_name_H-M   'P 1'
#
loop_
_entity.id
_entity.type
_entity.pdbx_description
1 polymer ?
#
loop_
_entity_poly.entity_id
_entity_poly.type
_entity_poly.pdbx_seq_one_letter_code
_entity_poly.pdbx_strand_id
1 'polypeptide(L)'
;MDFFKYRENLMLKRAVERDLEIIGEAINRILKKDSSFENKITNVKLIFGGLRNQVIHAYDSISDENIWSILINHLPKLKDEIEILIELDNKS
;
A
#
# COMPACT_ATOMS: atom_id res chain seq x y z
N MET A 1 -11.05 12.64 4.28
CA MET A 1 -11.81 11.81 3.32
C MET A 1 -12.90 11.09 4.12
N ASP A 2 -14.12 10.98 3.61
CA ASP A 2 -15.26 10.38 4.33
C ASP A 2 -15.42 8.92 3.89
N PHE A 3 -15.44 7.98 4.85
CA PHE A 3 -15.57 6.55 4.58
C PHE A 3 -16.86 6.19 3.83
N PHE A 4 -17.98 6.84 4.17
CA PHE A 4 -19.26 6.56 3.53
C PHE A 4 -19.27 7.02 2.07
N LYS A 5 -18.65 8.17 1.78
CA LYS A 5 -18.45 8.65 0.39
C LYS A 5 -17.51 7.77 -0.41
N TYR A 6 -16.47 7.22 0.22
CA TYR A 6 -15.58 6.24 -0.40
C TYR A 6 -16.33 4.95 -0.74
N ARG A 7 -17.09 4.42 0.23
CA ARG A 7 -17.84 3.16 0.10
C ARG A 7 -18.87 3.19 -1.03
N GLU A 8 -19.57 4.30 -1.18
CA GLU A 8 -20.63 4.48 -2.19
C GLU A 8 -20.08 4.79 -3.60
N ASN A 9 -18.81 5.18 -3.73
CA ASN A 9 -18.22 5.56 -5.01
C ASN A 9 -17.35 4.44 -5.59
N LEU A 10 -17.97 3.56 -6.39
CA LEU A 10 -17.28 2.43 -7.03
C LEU A 10 -16.09 2.83 -7.91
N MET A 11 -16.16 3.98 -8.59
CA MET A 11 -15.06 4.47 -9.42
C MET A 11 -13.85 4.84 -8.56
N LEU A 12 -14.09 5.54 -7.45
CA LEU A 12 -13.05 5.91 -6.49
C LEU A 12 -12.41 4.67 -5.86
N LYS A 13 -13.22 3.66 -5.49
CA LYS A 13 -12.69 2.40 -4.96
C LYS A 13 -11.76 1.70 -5.95
N ARG A 14 -12.20 1.55 -7.21
CA ARG A 14 -11.38 0.94 -8.26
C ARG A 14 -10.09 1.70 -8.53
N ALA A 15 -10.15 3.03 -8.54
CA ALA A 15 -8.95 3.86 -8.71
C ALA A 15 -7.96 3.63 -7.56
N VAL A 16 -8.46 3.66 -6.32
CA VAL A 16 -7.65 3.43 -5.13
C VAL A 16 -7.06 2.01 -5.08
N GLU A 17 -7.86 0.99 -5.35
CA GLU A 17 -7.41 -0.41 -5.43
C GLU A 17 -6.29 -0.56 -6.46
N ARG A 18 -6.42 0.07 -7.63
CA ARG A 18 -5.41 0.04 -8.68
C ARG A 18 -4.10 0.72 -8.26
N ASP A 19 -4.19 1.87 -7.61
CA ASP A 19 -3.00 2.59 -7.12
C ASP A 19 -2.27 1.77 -6.05
N LEU A 20 -3.03 1.14 -5.15
CA LEU A 20 -2.48 0.25 -4.13
C LEU A 20 -1.80 -0.98 -4.73
N GLU A 21 -2.38 -1.58 -5.78
CA GLU A 21 -1.75 -2.69 -6.51
C GLU A 21 -0.39 -2.29 -7.09
N ILE A 22 -0.32 -1.12 -7.74
CA ILE A 22 0.91 -0.58 -8.35
C ILE A 22 1.99 -0.37 -7.27
N ILE A 23 1.61 0.22 -6.13
CA ILE A 23 2.51 0.43 -4.99
C ILE A 23 3.02 -0.92 -4.45
N GLY A 24 2.14 -1.89 -4.29
CA GLY A 24 2.50 -3.25 -3.85
C GLY A 24 3.48 -3.94 -4.81
N GLU A 25 3.28 -3.81 -6.12
CA GLU A 25 4.23 -4.32 -7.12
C GLU A 25 5.58 -3.61 -7.08
N ALA A 26 5.59 -2.29 -6.91
CA ALA A 26 6.82 -1.51 -6.84
C ALA A 26 7.66 -1.93 -5.63
N ILE A 27 7.05 -2.05 -4.46
CA ILE A 27 7.70 -2.56 -3.24
C ILE A 27 8.25 -3.96 -3.48
N ASN A 28 7.47 -4.86 -4.09
CA ASN A 28 7.94 -6.22 -4.39
C ASN A 28 9.19 -6.21 -5.29
N ARG A 29 9.24 -5.34 -6.31
CA ARG A 29 10.40 -5.22 -7.18
C ARG A 29 11.63 -4.73 -6.42
N ILE A 30 11.44 -3.77 -5.51
CA ILE A 30 12.51 -3.25 -4.65
C ILE A 30 13.03 -4.37 -3.74
N LEU A 31 12.16 -5.07 -3.02
CA LEU A 31 12.55 -6.16 -2.11
C LEU A 31 13.25 -7.33 -2.82
N LYS A 32 12.81 -7.65 -4.05
CA LYS A 32 13.47 -8.67 -4.88
C LYS A 32 14.87 -8.26 -5.32
N LYS A 33 15.09 -6.96 -5.52
CA LYS A 33 16.39 -6.41 -5.92
C LYS A 33 17.32 -6.24 -4.73
N ASP A 34 16.79 -5.81 -3.59
CA ASP A 34 17.50 -5.63 -2.33
C ASP A 34 16.57 -5.92 -1.14
N SER A 35 16.80 -7.06 -0.51
CA SER A 35 16.01 -7.50 0.65
C SER A 35 16.35 -6.74 1.94
N SER A 36 17.39 -5.91 1.96
CA SER A 36 17.71 -5.07 3.13
C SER A 36 16.59 -4.07 3.45
N PHE A 37 15.77 -3.73 2.45
CA PHE A 37 14.59 -2.88 2.61
C PHE A 37 13.47 -3.54 3.43
N GLU A 38 13.47 -4.86 3.63
CA GLU A 38 12.48 -5.53 4.49
C GLU A 38 12.53 -5.01 5.94
N ASN A 39 13.71 -4.63 6.41
CA ASN A 39 13.91 -4.12 7.77
C ASN A 39 13.83 -2.59 7.85
N LYS A 40 13.74 -1.90 6.70
CA LYS A 40 13.70 -0.43 6.60
C LYS A 40 12.28 0.10 6.46
N ILE A 41 11.35 -0.72 5.96
CA ILE A 41 9.95 -0.34 5.74
C ILE A 41 9.07 -1.14 6.71
N THR A 42 8.30 -0.45 7.55
CA THR A 42 7.44 -1.13 8.51
C THR A 42 6.29 -1.83 7.78
N ASN A 43 5.91 -3.02 8.24
CA ASN A 43 4.77 -3.78 7.70
C ASN A 43 4.88 -4.06 6.20
N VAL A 44 6.09 -4.10 5.63
CA VAL A 44 6.30 -4.29 4.19
C VAL A 44 5.63 -5.56 3.68
N LYS A 45 5.60 -6.64 4.48
CA LYS A 45 4.95 -7.92 4.15
C LYS A 45 3.42 -7.82 4.15
N LEU A 46 2.86 -6.94 4.98
CA LEU A 46 1.42 -6.69 5.05
C LEU A 46 0.98 -5.76 3.91
N ILE A 47 1.84 -4.81 3.50
CA ILE A 47 1.61 -3.98 2.30
C ILE A 47 1.76 -4.82 1.04
N PHE A 48 2.84 -5.60 0.94
CA PHE A 48 3.11 -6.54 -0.15
C PHE A 48 2.01 -7.60 -0.28
N GLY A 49 1.69 -8.32 0.80
CA GLY A 49 0.72 -9.41 0.82
C GLY A 49 -0.72 -8.91 0.81
N GLY A 50 -0.99 -7.80 1.51
CA GLY A 50 -2.28 -7.15 1.57
C GLY A 50 -2.66 -6.56 0.22
N LEU A 51 -1.87 -5.65 -0.35
CA LEU A 51 -2.29 -4.95 -1.57
C LEU A 51 -2.36 -5.86 -2.81
N ARG A 52 -1.46 -6.84 -2.91
CA ARG A 52 -1.48 -7.81 -4.01
C ARG A 52 -2.60 -8.83 -3.87
N ASN A 53 -2.79 -9.45 -2.70
CA ASN A 53 -3.84 -10.45 -2.52
C ASN A 53 -5.23 -9.80 -2.39
N GLN A 54 -5.32 -8.57 -1.90
CA GLN A 54 -6.60 -7.88 -1.77
C GLN A 54 -7.23 -7.54 -3.10
N VAL A 55 -6.43 -7.29 -4.15
CA VAL A 55 -6.93 -7.02 -5.50
C VAL A 55 -7.18 -8.32 -6.28
N ILE A 56 -6.41 -9.39 -6.02
CA ILE A 56 -6.52 -10.67 -6.76
C ILE A 56 -7.60 -11.60 -6.18
N HIS A 57 -7.84 -11.60 -4.87
CA HIS A 57 -8.89 -12.41 -4.22
C HIS A 57 -10.15 -11.60 -3.85
N ALA A 58 -10.28 -10.39 -4.42
CA ALA A 58 -11.23 -9.33 -4.05
C ALA A 58 -12.73 -9.67 -4.16
N TYR A 59 -13.11 -10.75 -4.85
CA TYR A 59 -14.53 -10.99 -5.11
C TYR A 59 -15.29 -11.59 -3.93
N ASP A 60 -14.64 -12.29 -2.99
CA ASP A 60 -15.37 -13.12 -2.02
C ASP A 60 -15.28 -12.70 -0.55
N SER A 61 -14.40 -11.80 -0.10
CA SER A 61 -14.25 -11.58 1.37
C SER A 61 -13.65 -10.27 1.92
N ILE A 62 -13.33 -9.26 1.10
CA ILE A 62 -12.74 -8.02 1.65
C ILE A 62 -13.81 -6.95 1.85
N SER A 63 -13.93 -6.49 3.09
CA SER A 63 -14.79 -5.36 3.42
C SER A 63 -14.10 -4.03 3.12
N ASP A 64 -14.89 -3.04 2.69
CA ASP A 64 -14.42 -1.67 2.42
C ASP A 64 -13.63 -1.09 3.62
N GLU A 65 -13.90 -1.55 4.85
CA GLU A 65 -13.19 -1.15 6.08
C GLU A 65 -11.70 -1.51 6.06
N ASN A 66 -11.32 -2.67 5.51
CA ASN A 66 -9.92 -3.11 5.50
C ASN A 66 -9.08 -2.25 4.56
N ILE A 67 -9.60 -1.95 3.36
CA ILE A 67 -8.93 -1.06 2.41
C ILE A 67 -8.83 0.34 3.01
N TRP A 68 -9.91 0.81 3.64
CA TRP A 68 -9.93 2.10 4.31
C TRP A 68 -8.87 2.19 5.43
N SER A 69 -8.73 1.15 6.24
CA SER A 69 -7.70 1.10 7.29
C SER A 69 -6.29 1.21 6.71
N ILE A 70 -6.02 0.59 5.56
CA ILE A 70 -4.73 0.70 4.87
C ILE A 70 -4.47 2.12 4.38
N LEU A 71 -5.49 2.75 3.78
CA LEU A 71 -5.38 4.13 3.30
C LEU A 71 -5.08 5.12 4.41
N ILE A 72 -5.73 4.97 5.56
CA ILE A 72 -5.63 5.94 6.66
C ILE A 72 -4.42 5.66 7.55
N ASN A 73 -4.08 4.40 7.81
CA ASN A 73 -3.09 4.04 8.83
C ASN A 73 -1.74 3.60 8.26
N HIS A 74 -1.73 2.95 7.09
CA HIS A 74 -0.53 2.33 6.55
C HIS A 74 0.11 3.16 5.43
N LEU A 75 -0.71 3.76 4.57
CA LEU A 75 -0.22 4.52 3.42
C LEU A 75 0.55 5.80 3.82
N PRO A 76 0.11 6.61 4.81
CA PRO A 76 0.88 7.79 5.22
C PRO A 76 2.23 7.40 5.80
N LYS A 77 2.27 6.35 6.62
CA LYS A 77 3.51 5.85 7.21
C LYS A 77 4.49 5.34 6.15
N LEU A 78 3.99 4.59 5.17
CA LEU A 78 4.80 4.12 4.04
C LEU A 78 5.41 5.31 3.27
N LYS A 79 4.62 6.36 3.03
CA LYS A 79 5.09 7.58 2.37
C LYS A 79 6.24 8.20 3.15
N ASP A 80 6.08 8.42 4.45
CA ASP A 80 7.11 9.02 5.30
C ASP A 80 8.40 8.17 5.29
N GLU A 81 8.28 6.85 5.38
CA GLU A 81 9.42 5.92 5.34
C GLU A 81 10.16 5.99 3.99
N ILE A 82 9.43 6.06 2.87
CA ILE A 82 10.03 6.18 1.54
C ILE A 82 10.72 7.55 1.39
N GLU A 83 10.11 8.63 1.83
CA GLU A 83 10.70 9.97 1.76
C GLU A 83 12.01 10.04 2.56
N ILE A 84 12.05 9.46 3.77
CA ILE A 84 13.27 9.36 4.58
C ILE A 84 14.34 8.54 3.85
N LEU A 85 13.98 7.41 3.24
CA LEU A 85 14.94 6.57 2.51
C LEU A 85 15.54 7.30 1.29
N ILE A 86 14.73 8.08 0.58
CA ILE A 86 15.19 8.90 -0.55
C ILE A 86 16.12 10.02 -0.06
N GLU A 87 15.80 10.69 1.05
CA GLU A 87 16.67 11.71 1.61
C GLU A 87 18.04 11.18 2.07
N LEU A 88 18.07 9.97 2.65
CA LEU A 88 19.30 9.32 3.08
C LEU A 88 20.20 8.97 1.89
N ASP A 89 19.60 8.52 0.78
CA ASP A 89 20.32 8.22 -0.46
C ASP A 89 20.90 9.50 -1.10
N ASN A 90 20.12 10.58 -1.15
CA ASN A 90 20.56 11.88 -1.72
C ASN A 90 21.62 12.62 -0.89
N LYS A 91 21.83 12.23 0.37
CA LYS A 91 22.87 12.78 1.26
C LYS A 91 24.18 11.99 1.22
N SER A 92 24.22 10.88 0.50
CA SER A 92 25.41 10.02 0.30
C SER A 92 26.10 10.34 -1.03
#